data_AF-A0A372ZWX3-F1
#
_entry.id   AF-A0A372ZWX3-F1
#
_cell.length_a   1.000
_cell.length_b   1.000
_cell.length_c   1.000
_cell.angle_alpha   90.00
_cell.angle_beta   90.00
_cell.angle_gamma   90.00
#
_symmetry.space_group_name_H-M   'P 1'
#
loop_
_entity.id
_entity.type
_entity.pdbx_description
1 polymer ?
#
loop_
_entity_poly.entity_id
_entity_poly.type
_entity_poly.pdbx_seq_one_letter_code
_entity_poly.pdbx_strand_id
1 'polypeptide(L)'
;MTTAHELRELHAKGLREHLAPALRALGLTGWRRTFSLPDETHWLLLGLVERPTADRVPFTFDLSVVRRTDWTVADLPGHRPDPRTRYGFETWRARIGEVLPVGEDVWWEVLPGPRWQLPLDDAVAAVRHYGLPELRRRAEADRAPTGETYLLPTELETVNAALEAASVARVRRAELADKALLLTGAWTRGDGVARTVLAGVAQGFLSAGDERFRTVRCLDTLGRELWTFPAED
;
A
#
# COMPACT_ATOMS: atom_id res chain seq x y z
N MET A 1 -20.23 -1.93 34.88
CA MET A 1 -19.10 -2.54 34.15
C MET A 1 -19.60 -2.85 32.76
N THR A 2 -19.02 -2.26 31.72
CA THR A 2 -19.39 -2.58 30.33
C THR A 2 -18.79 -3.93 29.96
N THR A 3 -19.59 -4.82 29.38
CA THR A 3 -19.19 -6.17 29.00
C THR A 3 -18.43 -6.19 27.67
N ALA A 4 -17.67 -7.28 27.47
CA ALA A 4 -17.12 -7.76 26.21
C ALA A 4 -18.00 -7.50 24.97
N HIS A 5 -19.26 -7.87 25.15
CA HIS A 5 -20.27 -7.86 24.11
C HIS A 5 -20.75 -6.45 23.79
N GLU A 6 -21.09 -5.66 24.82
CA GLU A 6 -21.54 -4.26 24.67
C GLU A 6 -20.50 -3.39 23.96
N LEU A 7 -19.21 -3.62 24.20
CA LEU A 7 -18.12 -2.89 23.51
C LEU A 7 -18.06 -3.23 22.02
N ARG A 8 -18.21 -4.51 21.67
CA ARG A 8 -18.25 -4.93 20.26
C ARG A 8 -19.50 -4.40 19.56
N GLU A 9 -20.63 -4.37 20.23
CA GLU A 9 -21.85 -3.79 19.70
C GLU A 9 -21.73 -2.28 19.49
N LEU A 10 -21.20 -1.55 20.46
CA LEU A 10 -20.95 -0.11 20.32
C LEU A 10 -19.99 0.19 19.16
N HIS A 11 -18.89 -0.57 19.06
CA HIS A 11 -17.95 -0.45 17.96
C HIS A 11 -18.62 -0.70 16.60
N ALA A 12 -19.31 -1.85 16.45
CA ALA A 12 -20.00 -2.20 15.21
C ALA A 12 -21.08 -1.17 14.83
N LYS A 13 -21.82 -0.67 15.82
CA LYS A 13 -22.79 0.41 15.65
C LYS A 13 -22.10 1.68 15.14
N GLY A 14 -21.02 2.11 15.78
CA GLY A 14 -20.22 3.27 15.37
C GLY A 14 -19.72 3.16 13.93
N LEU A 15 -19.17 2.01 13.55
CA LEU A 15 -18.71 1.78 12.18
C LEU A 15 -19.85 1.87 11.16
N ARG A 16 -21.00 1.26 11.46
CA ARG A 16 -22.12 1.14 10.53
C ARG A 16 -22.92 2.44 10.40
N GLU A 17 -23.15 3.14 11.50
CA GLU A 17 -24.07 4.28 11.58
C GLU A 17 -23.37 5.63 11.48
N HIS A 18 -22.06 5.69 11.76
CA HIS A 18 -21.30 6.94 11.71
C HIS A 18 -20.16 6.89 10.69
N LEU A 19 -19.22 5.95 10.85
CA LEU A 19 -18.01 5.91 10.02
C LEU A 19 -18.33 5.67 8.55
N ALA A 20 -19.05 4.59 8.23
CA ALA A 20 -19.34 4.24 6.84
C ALA A 20 -20.16 5.31 6.11
N PRO A 21 -21.23 5.90 6.69
CA PRO A 21 -21.92 7.04 6.09
C PRO A 21 -21.02 8.26 5.88
N ALA A 22 -20.17 8.62 6.84
CA ALA A 22 -19.26 9.74 6.72
C ALA A 22 -18.22 9.54 5.60
N LEU A 23 -17.64 8.33 5.50
CA LEU A 23 -16.74 7.97 4.40
C LEU A 23 -17.46 8.03 3.03
N ARG A 24 -18.73 7.60 2.96
CA ARG A 24 -19.53 7.74 1.73
C ARG A 24 -19.80 9.18 1.36
N ALA A 25 -20.02 10.06 2.35
CA ALA A 25 -20.18 11.49 2.13
C ALA A 25 -18.90 12.15 1.56
N LEU A 26 -17.73 11.54 1.75
CA LEU A 26 -16.47 11.95 1.11
C LEU A 26 -16.30 11.42 -0.33
N GLY A 27 -17.31 10.73 -0.87
CA GLY A 27 -17.31 10.19 -2.23
C GLY A 27 -16.73 8.77 -2.35
N LEU A 28 -16.41 8.10 -1.22
CA LEU A 28 -16.03 6.69 -1.27
C LEU A 28 -17.26 5.80 -1.48
N THR A 29 -17.08 4.74 -2.26
CA THR A 29 -18.04 3.66 -2.42
C THR A 29 -17.52 2.38 -1.78
N GLY A 30 -18.38 1.43 -1.46
CA GLY A 30 -17.94 0.14 -0.95
C GLY A 30 -18.84 -0.45 0.11
N TRP A 31 -18.41 -1.61 0.58
CA TRP A 31 -19.18 -2.48 1.44
C TRP A 31 -18.34 -2.98 2.60
N ARG A 32 -18.98 -3.11 3.78
CA ARG A 32 -18.37 -3.56 5.03
C ARG A 32 -17.14 -2.73 5.41
N ARG A 33 -15.96 -3.35 5.36
CA ARG A 33 -14.67 -2.85 5.85
C ARG A 33 -13.78 -2.33 4.74
N THR A 34 -14.28 -2.26 3.51
CA THR A 34 -13.48 -1.86 2.36
C THR A 34 -14.21 -0.79 1.56
N PHE A 35 -13.54 0.33 1.39
CA PHE A 35 -14.00 1.49 0.67
C PHE A 35 -13.07 1.77 -0.51
N SER A 36 -13.60 2.37 -1.57
CA SER A 36 -12.88 2.75 -2.76
C SER A 36 -13.29 4.15 -3.19
N LEU A 37 -12.32 4.98 -3.53
CA LEU A 37 -12.57 6.22 -4.25
C LEU A 37 -12.66 5.89 -5.76
N PRO A 38 -13.72 6.32 -6.46
CA PRO A 38 -13.84 6.09 -7.90
C PRO A 38 -12.65 6.68 -8.67
N ASP A 39 -12.09 5.88 -9.57
CA ASP A 39 -11.01 6.24 -10.46
C ASP A 39 -11.03 5.32 -11.70
N GLU A 40 -10.72 5.88 -12.86
CA GLU A 40 -10.83 5.21 -14.17
C GLU A 40 -9.72 4.19 -14.40
N THR A 41 -8.52 4.45 -13.88
CA THR A 41 -7.32 3.65 -14.17
C THR A 41 -6.85 2.84 -12.97
N HIS A 42 -7.21 3.28 -11.76
CA HIS A 42 -6.76 2.69 -10.51
C HIS A 42 -7.91 2.24 -9.61
N TRP A 43 -7.59 1.29 -8.74
CA TRP A 43 -8.32 1.04 -7.52
C TRP A 43 -7.68 1.85 -6.40
N LEU A 44 -8.38 2.89 -5.92
CA LEU A 44 -7.96 3.70 -4.78
C LEU A 44 -8.69 3.22 -3.53
N LEU A 45 -8.01 2.48 -2.67
CA LEU A 45 -8.64 1.62 -1.68
C LEU A 45 -8.30 2.03 -0.25
N LEU A 46 -9.30 1.90 0.62
CA LEU A 46 -9.20 2.06 2.07
C LEU A 46 -9.80 0.82 2.73
N GLY A 47 -9.02 0.14 3.57
CA GLY A 47 -9.42 -1.05 4.30
C GLY A 47 -9.40 -0.83 5.80
N LEU A 48 -10.54 -0.97 6.47
CA LEU A 48 -10.63 -0.97 7.92
C LEU A 48 -9.98 -2.25 8.48
N VAL A 49 -8.96 -2.07 9.30
CA VAL A 49 -8.26 -3.12 10.03
C VAL A 49 -8.65 -3.02 11.49
N GLU A 50 -9.13 -4.12 12.08
CA GLU A 50 -9.47 -4.21 13.50
C GLU A 50 -8.51 -5.19 14.18
N ARG A 51 -8.15 -4.92 15.45
CA ARG A 51 -7.43 -5.87 16.31
C ARG A 51 -8.15 -6.04 17.65
N PRO A 52 -9.24 -6.80 17.70
CA PRO A 52 -10.00 -7.00 18.94
C PRO A 52 -9.12 -7.55 20.07
N THR A 53 -9.24 -6.97 21.27
CA THR A 53 -8.69 -7.49 22.53
C THR A 53 -9.84 -7.97 23.42
N ALA A 54 -9.52 -8.41 24.65
CA ALA A 54 -10.53 -8.82 25.62
C ALA A 54 -11.49 -7.67 26.00
N ASP A 55 -11.02 -6.43 25.98
CA ASP A 55 -11.69 -5.24 26.50
C ASP A 55 -11.80 -4.10 25.49
N ARG A 56 -11.32 -4.26 24.25
CA ARG A 56 -11.28 -3.18 23.25
C ARG A 56 -11.37 -3.72 21.83
N VAL A 57 -11.68 -2.82 20.90
CA VAL A 57 -11.60 -3.08 19.46
C VAL A 57 -10.87 -1.93 18.79
N PRO A 58 -9.54 -1.83 18.93
CA PRO A 58 -8.76 -0.84 18.19
C PRO A 58 -8.88 -1.08 16.69
N PHE A 59 -8.97 0.01 15.94
CA PHE A 59 -9.05 -0.02 14.49
C PHE A 59 -8.16 1.03 13.83
N THR A 60 -7.79 0.78 12.58
CA THR A 60 -7.02 1.68 11.71
C THR A 60 -7.40 1.46 10.25
N PHE A 61 -6.72 2.14 9.32
CA PHE A 61 -6.91 1.93 7.89
C PHE A 61 -5.61 1.56 7.16
N ASP A 62 -5.68 0.51 6.36
CA ASP A 62 -4.71 0.25 5.30
C ASP A 62 -5.17 0.97 4.02
N LEU A 63 -4.25 1.67 3.38
CA LEU A 63 -4.43 2.39 2.12
C LEU A 63 -3.70 1.65 1.00
N SER A 64 -4.32 1.56 -0.18
CA SER A 64 -3.68 0.92 -1.33
C SER A 64 -4.10 1.56 -2.66
N VAL A 65 -3.14 1.66 -3.58
CA VAL A 65 -3.36 1.97 -4.99
C VAL A 65 -2.92 0.78 -5.82
N VAL A 66 -3.81 0.33 -6.71
CA VAL A 66 -3.56 -0.79 -7.63
C VAL A 66 -4.03 -0.38 -9.02
N ARG A 67 -3.26 -0.65 -10.09
CA ARG A 67 -3.78 -0.42 -11.46
C ARG A 67 -4.87 -1.44 -11.75
N ARG A 68 -5.94 -1.01 -12.41
CA ARG A 68 -7.02 -1.91 -12.81
C ARG A 68 -6.53 -3.02 -13.74
N THR A 69 -5.64 -2.68 -14.67
CA THR A 69 -5.00 -3.62 -15.59
C THR A 69 -4.22 -4.71 -14.87
N ASP A 70 -3.45 -4.34 -13.84
CA ASP A 70 -2.68 -5.30 -13.04
C ASP A 70 -3.58 -6.29 -12.31
N TRP A 71 -4.70 -5.82 -11.76
CA TRP A 71 -5.69 -6.69 -11.12
C TRP A 71 -6.34 -7.65 -12.12
N THR A 72 -6.71 -7.17 -13.31
CA THR A 72 -7.31 -8.00 -14.36
C THR A 72 -6.36 -9.08 -14.88
N VAL A 73 -5.08 -8.74 -15.08
CA VAL A 73 -4.07 -9.68 -15.59
C VAL A 73 -3.72 -10.76 -14.55
N ALA A 74 -3.75 -10.44 -13.27
CA ALA A 74 -3.42 -11.38 -12.20
C ALA A 74 -4.45 -12.51 -12.03
N ASP A 75 -5.62 -12.44 -12.68
CA ASP A 75 -6.70 -13.44 -12.63
C ASP A 75 -7.07 -13.89 -11.19
N LEU A 76 -7.01 -12.95 -10.25
CA LEU A 76 -7.30 -13.23 -8.85
C LEU A 76 -8.81 -13.21 -8.56
N PRO A 77 -9.28 -14.02 -7.60
CA PRO A 77 -10.69 -14.06 -7.26
C PRO A 77 -11.18 -12.71 -6.70
N GLY A 78 -12.32 -12.26 -7.23
CA GLY A 78 -13.06 -11.09 -6.73
C GLY A 78 -13.09 -9.91 -7.71
N HIS A 79 -14.08 -9.03 -7.53
CA HIS A 79 -14.30 -7.89 -8.43
C HIS A 79 -13.33 -6.71 -8.23
N ARG A 80 -12.58 -6.69 -7.13
CA ARG A 80 -11.58 -5.65 -6.80
C ARG A 80 -10.59 -6.15 -5.73
N PRO A 81 -9.38 -5.57 -5.63
CA PRO A 81 -8.42 -5.91 -4.58
C PRO A 81 -8.95 -5.62 -3.17
N ASP A 82 -8.54 -6.43 -2.19
CA ASP A 82 -8.69 -6.10 -0.77
C ASP A 82 -7.46 -5.33 -0.28
N PRO A 83 -7.57 -4.04 0.09
CA PRO A 83 -6.43 -3.24 0.56
C PRO A 83 -5.79 -3.79 1.84
N ARG A 84 -6.40 -4.75 2.53
CA ARG A 84 -5.84 -5.39 3.74
C ARG A 84 -4.94 -6.59 3.43
N THR A 85 -4.99 -7.08 2.19
CA THR A 85 -4.14 -8.17 1.70
C THR A 85 -3.02 -7.57 0.86
N ARG A 86 -1.79 -8.07 1.00
CA ARG A 86 -0.68 -7.71 0.11
C ARG A 86 -0.65 -8.70 -1.04
N TYR A 87 -0.80 -8.20 -2.26
CA TYR A 87 -0.77 -8.99 -3.49
C TYR A 87 0.58 -8.90 -4.21
N GLY A 88 1.42 -7.91 -3.90
CA GLY A 88 2.74 -7.75 -4.51
C GLY A 88 2.75 -6.95 -5.80
N PHE A 89 1.57 -6.57 -6.30
CA PHE A 89 1.38 -5.70 -7.45
C PHE A 89 0.60 -4.43 -7.08
N GLU A 90 0.73 -3.92 -5.86
CA GLU A 90 0.30 -2.56 -5.52
C GLU A 90 1.27 -1.54 -6.15
N THR A 91 0.76 -0.42 -6.69
CA THR A 91 1.64 0.72 -7.06
C THR A 91 2.02 1.52 -5.83
N TRP A 92 1.16 1.52 -4.82
CA TRP A 92 1.38 2.17 -3.54
C TRP A 92 0.59 1.49 -2.42
N ARG A 93 1.19 1.39 -1.23
CA ARG A 93 0.53 0.92 -0.01
C ARG A 93 1.11 1.61 1.21
N ALA A 94 0.25 1.98 2.16
CA ALA A 94 0.65 2.47 3.48
C ALA A 94 -0.43 2.14 4.52
N ARG A 95 -0.08 2.11 5.80
CA ARG A 95 -1.08 2.34 6.84
C ARG A 95 -1.35 3.84 6.96
N ILE A 96 -2.59 4.23 7.31
CA ILE A 96 -2.96 5.65 7.41
C ILE A 96 -2.08 6.43 8.38
N GLY A 97 -1.58 5.80 9.45
CA GLY A 97 -0.62 6.44 10.36
C GLY A 97 0.64 6.97 9.67
N GLU A 98 1.14 6.26 8.64
CA GLU A 98 2.33 6.66 7.90
C GLU A 98 2.13 7.89 7.01
N VAL A 99 0.88 8.30 6.77
CA VAL A 99 0.54 9.49 5.97
C VAL A 99 0.11 10.66 6.84
N LEU A 100 -0.05 10.45 8.15
CA LEU A 100 -0.32 11.52 9.10
C LEU A 100 0.98 12.30 9.40
N PRO A 101 0.89 13.58 9.81
CA PRO A 101 2.08 14.41 10.09
C PRO A 101 3.01 13.84 11.16
N VAL A 102 2.47 13.03 12.08
CA VAL A 102 3.24 12.36 13.13
C VAL A 102 4.07 11.20 12.56
N GLY A 103 3.64 10.60 11.44
CA GLY A 103 4.35 9.50 10.77
C GLY A 103 4.34 8.17 11.54
N GLU A 104 3.55 8.06 12.60
CA GLU A 104 3.45 6.88 13.47
C GLU A 104 2.17 6.09 13.22
N ASP A 105 2.16 4.82 13.62
CA ASP A 105 0.98 3.97 13.51
C ASP A 105 -0.13 4.48 14.46
N VAL A 106 -1.29 4.83 13.90
CA VAL A 106 -2.44 5.36 14.65
C VAL A 106 -3.56 4.33 14.69
N TRP A 107 -4.02 4.05 15.90
CA TRP A 107 -5.14 3.17 16.20
C TRP A 107 -6.19 3.93 17.01
N TRP A 108 -7.42 3.95 16.51
CA TRP A 108 -8.56 4.55 17.18
C TRP A 108 -9.33 3.49 17.98
N GLU A 109 -9.95 3.90 19.07
CA GLU A 109 -10.72 3.00 19.94
C GLU A 109 -12.05 3.64 20.31
N VAL A 110 -13.17 2.97 19.99
CA VAL A 110 -14.50 3.41 20.43
C VAL A 110 -14.74 2.91 21.86
N LEU A 111 -14.72 3.85 22.82
CA LEU A 111 -14.96 3.56 24.23
C LEU A 111 -16.32 4.13 24.68
N PRO A 112 -17.04 3.45 25.62
CA PRO A 112 -18.28 3.96 26.18
C PRO A 112 -18.07 5.29 26.88
N GLY A 113 -19.04 6.20 26.73
CA GLY A 113 -19.02 7.49 27.40
C GLY A 113 -19.57 8.60 26.51
N PRO A 114 -19.61 9.84 27.03
CA PRO A 114 -20.22 10.97 26.32
C PRO A 114 -19.51 11.36 25.02
N ARG A 115 -18.26 10.89 24.81
CA ARG A 115 -17.42 11.21 23.64
C ARG A 115 -17.09 9.99 22.79
N TRP A 116 -17.91 8.93 22.85
CA TRP A 116 -17.65 7.68 22.12
C TRP A 116 -17.51 7.86 20.60
N GLN A 117 -18.07 8.94 20.03
CA GLN A 117 -17.98 9.25 18.59
C GLN A 117 -16.67 9.92 18.18
N LEU A 118 -15.95 10.55 19.12
CA LEU A 118 -14.74 11.32 18.81
C LEU A 118 -13.68 10.52 18.02
N PRO A 119 -13.39 9.24 18.34
CA PRO A 119 -12.44 8.43 17.55
C PRO A 119 -12.91 8.17 16.12
N LEU A 120 -14.23 8.13 15.87
CA LEU A 120 -14.79 7.95 14.53
C LEU A 120 -14.66 9.24 13.73
N ASP A 121 -14.98 10.38 14.33
CA ASP A 121 -14.85 11.69 13.70
C ASP A 121 -13.39 12.00 13.36
N ASP A 122 -12.47 11.68 14.27
CA ASP A 122 -11.02 11.83 14.06
C ASP A 122 -10.52 10.91 12.94
N ALA A 123 -10.96 9.65 12.91
CA ALA A 123 -10.64 8.73 11.82
C ALA A 123 -11.17 9.23 10.45
N VAL A 124 -12.36 9.83 10.40
CA VAL A 124 -12.91 10.45 9.19
C VAL A 124 -12.09 11.68 8.79
N ALA A 125 -11.70 12.52 9.76
CA ALA A 125 -10.85 13.67 9.50
C ALA A 125 -9.48 13.24 8.94
N ALA A 126 -8.86 12.21 9.51
CA ALA A 126 -7.62 11.61 9.01
C ALA A 126 -7.75 11.16 7.56
N VAL A 127 -8.83 10.44 7.21
CA VAL A 127 -9.09 10.03 5.83
C VAL A 127 -9.32 11.24 4.91
N ARG A 128 -10.13 12.22 5.34
CA ARG A 128 -10.44 13.41 4.54
C ARG A 128 -9.22 14.25 4.23
N HIS A 129 -8.40 14.52 5.24
CA HIS A 129 -7.32 15.50 5.17
C HIS A 129 -5.98 14.90 4.72
N TYR A 130 -5.77 13.59 4.95
CA TYR A 130 -4.48 12.94 4.64
C TYR A 130 -4.65 11.71 3.74
N GLY A 131 -5.56 10.80 4.07
CA GLY A 131 -5.74 9.54 3.33
C GLY A 131 -6.16 9.75 1.86
N LEU A 132 -7.23 10.50 1.61
CA LEU A 132 -7.74 10.73 0.26
C LEU A 132 -6.80 11.58 -0.61
N PRO A 133 -6.24 12.70 -0.12
CA PRO A 133 -5.23 13.44 -0.88
C PRO A 133 -4.04 12.56 -1.26
N GLU A 134 -3.54 11.73 -0.34
CA GLU A 134 -2.40 10.86 -0.63
C GLU A 134 -2.74 9.77 -1.64
N LEU A 135 -3.91 9.11 -1.53
CA LEU A 135 -4.36 8.14 -2.54
C LEU A 135 -4.41 8.74 -3.95
N ARG A 136 -4.97 9.96 -4.09
CA ARG A 136 -5.01 10.67 -5.37
C ARG A 136 -3.62 11.04 -5.86
N ARG A 137 -2.78 11.60 -4.98
CA ARG A 137 -1.40 11.99 -5.33
C ARG A 137 -0.59 10.79 -5.81
N ARG A 138 -0.77 9.62 -5.20
CA ARG A 138 -0.06 8.39 -5.58
C ARG A 138 -0.58 7.78 -6.86
N ALA A 139 -1.89 7.83 -7.11
CA ALA A 139 -2.45 7.47 -8.41
C ALA A 139 -1.88 8.36 -9.52
N GLU A 140 -1.83 9.67 -9.27
CA GLU A 140 -1.30 10.64 -10.23
C GLU A 140 0.21 10.45 -10.46
N ALA A 141 0.99 10.27 -9.39
CA ALA A 141 2.42 9.99 -9.48
C ALA A 141 2.74 8.65 -10.15
N ASP A 142 1.80 7.70 -10.16
CA ASP A 142 1.93 6.45 -10.90
C ASP A 142 1.56 6.58 -12.38
N ARG A 143 0.73 7.57 -12.74
CA ARG A 143 0.48 7.96 -14.14
C ARG A 143 1.62 8.77 -14.72
N ALA A 144 2.23 9.62 -13.91
CA ALA A 144 3.34 10.46 -14.31
C ALA A 144 4.63 9.63 -14.42
N PRO A 145 5.41 9.76 -15.51
CA PRO A 145 6.74 9.15 -15.58
C PRO A 145 7.66 9.81 -14.52
N THR A 146 8.31 8.99 -13.68
CA THR A 146 9.19 9.46 -12.60
C THR A 146 10.67 9.48 -12.97
N GLY A 147 11.03 8.95 -14.15
CA GLY A 147 12.37 8.98 -14.72
C GLY A 147 12.40 8.44 -16.15
N GLU A 148 13.60 8.26 -16.70
CA GLU A 148 13.77 7.51 -17.95
C GLU A 148 13.45 6.04 -17.66
N THR A 149 12.43 5.51 -18.34
CA THR A 149 12.09 4.09 -18.22
C THR A 149 13.23 3.26 -18.78
N TYR A 150 13.81 2.41 -17.93
CA TYR A 150 14.89 1.49 -18.32
C TYR A 150 14.35 0.25 -19.01
N LEU A 151 13.32 -0.37 -18.42
CA LEU A 151 12.61 -1.52 -18.97
C LEU A 151 11.10 -1.28 -18.92
N LEU A 152 10.44 -1.61 -20.03
CA LEU A 152 8.99 -1.66 -20.13
C LEU A 152 8.42 -2.83 -19.31
N PRO A 153 7.13 -2.77 -18.93
CA PRO A 153 6.49 -3.86 -18.19
C PRO A 153 6.63 -5.24 -18.84
N THR A 154 6.59 -5.32 -20.18
CA THR A 154 6.76 -6.55 -20.95
C THR A 154 8.18 -7.10 -20.86
N GLU A 155 9.18 -6.24 -20.76
CA GLU A 155 10.59 -6.66 -20.65
C GLU A 155 10.92 -7.12 -19.22
N LEU A 156 10.12 -6.71 -18.23
CA LEU A 156 10.21 -7.18 -16.85
C LEU A 156 9.57 -8.55 -16.64
N GLU A 157 8.87 -9.14 -17.61
CA GLU A 157 8.15 -10.41 -17.45
C GLU A 157 9.07 -11.55 -16.99
N THR A 158 10.23 -11.70 -17.62
CA THR A 158 11.20 -12.75 -17.24
C THR A 158 11.74 -12.56 -15.82
N VAL A 159 12.08 -11.31 -15.45
CA VAL A 159 12.55 -10.98 -14.09
C VAL A 159 11.44 -11.24 -13.07
N ASN A 160 10.22 -10.82 -13.40
CA ASN A 160 9.06 -10.96 -12.53
C ASN A 160 8.62 -12.42 -12.37
N ALA A 161 8.77 -13.26 -13.39
CA ALA A 161 8.53 -14.69 -13.28
C ALA A 161 9.51 -15.36 -12.28
N ALA A 162 10.78 -14.93 -12.27
CA ALA A 162 11.76 -15.41 -11.30
C ALA A 162 11.44 -14.93 -9.87
N LEU A 163 11.00 -13.69 -9.71
CA LEU A 163 10.56 -13.16 -8.41
C LEU A 163 9.32 -13.91 -7.90
N GLU A 164 8.35 -14.14 -8.77
CA GLU A 164 7.12 -14.87 -8.44
C GLU A 164 7.40 -16.31 -8.00
N ALA A 165 8.29 -17.03 -8.69
CA ALA A 165 8.73 -18.36 -8.30
C ALA A 165 9.37 -18.40 -6.88
N ALA A 166 9.97 -17.29 -6.45
CA ALA A 166 10.51 -17.12 -5.10
C ALA A 166 9.51 -16.50 -4.10
N SER A 167 8.24 -16.32 -4.49
CA SER A 167 7.22 -15.62 -3.70
C SER A 167 7.61 -14.18 -3.30
N VAL A 168 8.41 -13.52 -4.15
CA VAL A 168 8.84 -12.13 -3.97
C VAL A 168 7.95 -11.23 -4.83
N ALA A 169 7.54 -10.08 -4.26
CA ALA A 169 6.77 -9.09 -5.01
C ALA A 169 7.51 -8.65 -6.29
N ARG A 170 6.75 -8.44 -7.37
CA ARG A 170 7.30 -8.12 -8.69
C ARG A 170 7.95 -6.73 -8.74
N VAL A 171 8.89 -6.53 -9.66
CA VAL A 171 9.34 -5.19 -10.05
C VAL A 171 8.19 -4.49 -10.77
N ARG A 172 7.81 -3.32 -10.26
CA ARG A 172 6.72 -2.48 -10.78
C ARG A 172 7.24 -1.48 -11.79
N ARG A 173 8.41 -0.91 -11.50
CA ARG A 173 9.10 0.07 -12.34
C ARG A 173 10.61 -0.19 -12.28
N ALA A 174 11.25 -0.02 -13.43
CA ALA A 174 12.69 -0.01 -13.60
C ALA A 174 13.06 1.31 -14.30
N GLU A 175 13.72 2.21 -13.59
CA GLU A 175 13.98 3.58 -14.04
C GLU A 175 15.45 3.94 -13.86
N LEU A 176 16.01 4.75 -14.75
CA LEU A 176 17.34 5.33 -14.58
C LEU A 176 17.25 6.68 -13.89
N ALA A 177 18.04 6.85 -12.83
CA ALA A 177 18.24 8.13 -12.16
C ALA A 177 19.62 8.17 -11.52
N ASP A 178 20.35 9.28 -11.70
CA ASP A 178 21.62 9.55 -11.02
C ASP A 178 22.66 8.40 -11.10
N LYS A 179 22.82 7.80 -12.29
CA LYS A 179 23.69 6.63 -12.54
C LYS A 179 23.35 5.39 -11.69
N ALA A 180 22.09 5.29 -11.27
CA ALA A 180 21.53 4.13 -10.61
C ALA A 180 20.33 3.60 -11.41
N LEU A 181 20.20 2.27 -11.45
CA LEU A 181 18.97 1.61 -11.84
C LEU A 181 18.07 1.49 -10.60
N LEU A 182 16.95 2.20 -10.63
CA LEU A 182 15.95 2.17 -9.58
C LEU A 182 14.93 1.07 -9.89
N LEU A 183 14.87 0.05 -9.04
CA LEU A 183 13.82 -0.95 -9.04
C LEU A 183 12.82 -0.60 -7.94
N THR A 184 11.55 -0.46 -8.28
CA THR A 184 10.47 -0.18 -7.31
C THR A 184 9.54 -1.38 -7.19
N GLY A 185 9.22 -1.79 -5.96
CA GLY A 185 8.33 -2.92 -5.71
C GLY A 185 7.67 -2.90 -4.33
N ALA A 186 6.68 -3.77 -4.13
CA ALA A 186 5.97 -3.92 -2.85
C ALA A 186 6.77 -4.74 -1.83
N TRP A 187 8.02 -4.32 -1.58
CA TRP A 187 8.96 -4.96 -0.66
C TRP A 187 8.99 -4.26 0.70
N THR A 188 9.69 -4.86 1.67
CA THR A 188 9.94 -4.25 2.98
C THR A 188 11.37 -4.55 3.44
N ARG A 189 11.98 -3.66 4.22
CA ARG A 189 13.40 -3.78 4.63
C ARG A 189 13.71 -5.07 5.41
N GLY A 190 12.73 -5.60 6.14
CA GLY A 190 12.86 -6.84 6.92
C GLY A 190 12.70 -8.12 6.12
N ASP A 191 12.36 -8.04 4.82
CA ASP A 191 12.18 -9.20 3.97
C ASP A 191 13.53 -9.73 3.46
N GLY A 192 14.10 -10.69 4.21
CA GLY A 192 15.39 -11.30 3.88
C GLY A 192 15.36 -12.13 2.60
N VAL A 193 14.21 -12.74 2.26
CA VAL A 193 14.04 -13.50 1.01
C VAL A 193 14.05 -12.53 -0.16
N ALA A 194 13.25 -11.47 -0.11
CA ALA A 194 13.25 -10.43 -1.15
C ALA A 194 14.63 -9.81 -1.32
N ARG A 195 15.34 -9.46 -0.23
CA ARG A 195 16.70 -8.93 -0.31
C ARG A 195 17.65 -9.87 -1.05
N THR A 196 17.59 -11.17 -0.76
CA THR A 196 18.48 -12.18 -1.35
C THR A 196 18.21 -12.34 -2.84
N VAL A 197 16.94 -12.49 -3.21
CA VAL A 197 16.55 -12.65 -4.62
C VAL A 197 16.84 -11.38 -5.42
N LEU A 198 16.55 -10.20 -4.86
CA LEU A 198 16.84 -8.92 -5.51
C LEU A 198 18.34 -8.62 -5.63
N ALA A 199 19.18 -9.14 -4.72
CA ALA A 199 20.63 -9.08 -4.88
C ALA A 199 21.08 -9.86 -6.13
N GLY A 200 20.51 -11.05 -6.36
CA GLY A 200 20.77 -11.83 -7.57
C GLY A 200 20.27 -11.14 -8.85
N VAL A 201 19.07 -10.54 -8.81
CA VAL A 201 18.55 -9.73 -9.92
C VAL A 201 19.46 -8.52 -10.19
N ALA A 202 19.88 -7.81 -9.15
CA ALA A 202 20.79 -6.68 -9.26
C ALA A 202 22.13 -7.09 -9.88
N GLN A 203 22.71 -8.21 -9.46
CA GLN A 203 23.93 -8.74 -10.06
C GLN A 203 23.75 -9.05 -11.54
N GLY A 204 22.60 -9.63 -11.93
CA GLY A 204 22.25 -9.85 -13.32
C GLY A 204 22.31 -8.56 -14.14
N PHE A 205 21.68 -7.48 -13.66
CA PHE A 205 21.73 -6.17 -14.31
C PHE A 205 23.13 -5.58 -14.38
N LEU A 206 23.89 -5.62 -13.28
CA LEU A 206 25.24 -5.04 -13.21
C LEU A 206 26.23 -5.80 -14.12
N SER A 207 26.10 -7.13 -14.21
CA SER A 207 26.93 -7.97 -15.06
C SER A 207 26.69 -7.77 -16.56
N ALA A 208 25.56 -7.18 -16.95
CA ALA A 208 25.27 -6.87 -18.36
C ALA A 208 26.16 -5.75 -18.92
N GLY A 209 26.83 -4.99 -18.05
CA GLY A 209 27.81 -3.97 -18.44
C GLY A 209 27.22 -2.71 -19.05
N ASP A 210 25.95 -2.38 -18.75
CA ASP A 210 25.34 -1.13 -19.20
C ASP A 210 25.98 0.07 -18.48
N GLU A 211 26.66 0.94 -19.23
CA GLU A 211 27.41 2.07 -18.68
C GLU A 211 26.53 3.17 -18.07
N ARG A 212 25.22 3.14 -18.29
CA ARG A 212 24.28 4.15 -17.78
C ARG A 212 24.12 4.10 -16.27
N PHE A 213 24.41 2.96 -15.64
CA PHE A 213 24.35 2.82 -14.18
C PHE A 213 25.48 1.96 -13.63
N ARG A 214 25.86 2.21 -12.37
CA ARG A 214 26.84 1.39 -11.64
C ARG A 214 26.30 0.84 -10.32
N THR A 215 25.04 1.15 -10.03
CA THR A 215 24.37 0.71 -8.81
C THR A 215 22.94 0.34 -9.16
N VAL A 216 22.40 -0.65 -8.46
CA VAL A 216 20.98 -0.99 -8.47
C VAL A 216 20.41 -0.66 -7.09
N ARG A 217 19.39 0.17 -7.05
CA ARG A 217 18.71 0.60 -5.82
C ARG A 217 17.31 0.02 -5.81
N CYS A 218 16.95 -0.65 -4.72
CA CYS A 218 15.62 -1.22 -4.52
C CYS A 218 14.82 -0.32 -3.58
N LEU A 219 13.69 0.18 -4.06
CA LEU A 219 12.79 1.08 -3.34
C LEU A 219 11.47 0.38 -3.04
N ASP A 220 10.89 0.68 -1.88
CA ASP A 220 9.50 0.30 -1.62
C ASP A 220 8.52 1.18 -2.42
N THR A 221 7.25 0.82 -2.38
CA THR A 221 6.21 1.61 -3.07
C THR A 221 6.01 3.02 -2.50
N LEU A 222 6.59 3.34 -1.33
CA LEU A 222 6.58 4.69 -0.76
C LEU A 222 7.69 5.56 -1.34
N GLY A 223 8.66 4.97 -2.04
CA GLY A 223 9.86 5.62 -2.54
C GLY A 223 11.02 5.60 -1.53
N ARG A 224 10.92 4.82 -0.45
CA ARG A 224 11.98 4.68 0.54
C ARG A 224 12.98 3.66 0.04
N GLU A 225 14.27 4.01 0.09
CA GLU A 225 15.33 3.07 -0.24
C GLU A 225 15.39 1.95 0.81
N LEU A 226 15.35 0.71 0.32
CA LEU A 226 15.48 -0.50 1.13
C LEU A 226 16.91 -1.04 1.09
N TRP A 227 17.45 -1.22 -0.12
CA TRP A 227 18.74 -1.84 -0.38
C TRP A 227 19.42 -1.21 -1.59
N THR A 228 20.74 -1.17 -1.55
CA THR A 228 21.60 -0.68 -2.64
C THR A 228 22.68 -1.71 -2.92
N PHE A 229 22.87 -2.05 -4.20
CA PHE A 229 23.82 -3.03 -4.70
C PHE A 229 24.77 -2.35 -5.70
N PRO A 230 26.06 -2.21 -5.39
CA PRO A 230 27.05 -1.66 -6.33
C PRO A 230 27.54 -2.71 -7.34
N ALA A 231 28.03 -2.27 -8.49
CA ALA A 231 28.85 -3.11 -9.37
C ALA A 231 30.09 -3.62 -8.61
N GLU A 232 30.49 -4.85 -8.88
CA GLU A 232 31.80 -5.35 -8.45
C GLU A 232 32.89 -4.66 -9.28
N ASP A 233 33.95 -4.20 -8.61
CA ASP A 233 35.12 -3.54 -9.24
C ASP A 233 35.97 -4.51 -10.08
#